data_AF-A0A9D6Q2S2-F1
#
_entry.id   AF-A0A9D6Q2S2-F1
#
_cell.length_a   1.000
_cell.length_b   1.000
_cell.length_c   1.000
_cell.angle_alpha   90.00
_cell.angle_beta   90.00
_cell.angle_gamma   90.00
#
_symmetry.space_group_name_H-M   'P 1'
#
loop_
_entity.id
_entity.type
_entity.pdbx_description
1 polymer ?
#
loop_
_entity_poly.entity_id
_entity_poly.type
_entity_poly.pdbx_seq_one_letter_code
_entity_poly.pdbx_strand_id
1 'polypeptide(L)'
;GDLFHLGGNMLYLWIFGNNIEDSMGHIRFIIFYLICGIVAVFAHTFVNIDSKLPMIGASGAISGILGAYLLLFPRARVVTLVPIGFFIQIIRIPAVIVIGFWIVIQFLSGAVTIGAKGGGVAYFAHIGGFISGIILVGLFKKKGVRLFGRRREARDAEME
;
A
#
# COMPACT_ATOMS: atom_id res chain seq x y z
N GLY A 1 -2.92 -13.52 -13.09
CA GLY A 1 -3.30 -13.37 -11.67
C GLY A 1 -3.49 -14.76 -11.11
N ASP A 2 -2.62 -15.16 -10.21
CA ASP A 2 -2.63 -16.47 -9.57
C ASP A 2 -3.18 -16.39 -8.13
N LEU A 3 -3.42 -17.55 -7.53
CA LEU A 3 -4.00 -17.66 -6.19
C LEU A 3 -3.09 -17.05 -5.12
N PHE A 4 -1.77 -17.07 -5.31
CA PHE A 4 -0.80 -16.48 -4.39
C PHE A 4 -0.85 -14.96 -4.43
N HIS A 5 -0.97 -14.36 -5.62
CA HIS A 5 -1.18 -12.93 -5.81
C HIS A 5 -2.50 -12.47 -5.18
N LEU A 6 -3.59 -13.22 -5.34
CA LEU A 6 -4.86 -12.90 -4.69
C LEU A 6 -4.75 -13.02 -3.16
N GLY A 7 -4.19 -14.11 -2.65
CA GLY A 7 -3.96 -14.32 -1.23
C GLY A 7 -3.12 -13.21 -0.60
N GLY A 8 -2.04 -12.80 -1.29
CA GLY A 8 -1.21 -11.67 -0.90
C GLY A 8 -1.98 -10.36 -0.83
N ASN A 9 -2.77 -10.04 -1.86
CA ASN A 9 -3.62 -8.84 -1.85
C ASN A 9 -4.60 -8.83 -0.66
N MET A 10 -5.28 -9.96 -0.41
CA MET A 10 -6.24 -10.06 0.70
C MET A 10 -5.53 -9.97 2.05
N LEU A 11 -4.34 -10.57 2.20
CA LEU A 11 -3.53 -10.45 3.40
C LEU A 11 -3.13 -9.00 3.68
N TYR A 12 -2.68 -8.26 2.66
CA TYR A 12 -2.33 -6.85 2.80
C TYR A 12 -3.55 -5.98 3.14
N LEU A 13 -4.70 -6.22 2.51
CA LEU A 13 -5.94 -5.54 2.88
C LEU A 13 -6.33 -5.83 4.34
N TRP A 14 -6.21 -7.08 4.79
CA TRP A 14 -6.53 -7.45 6.16
C TRP A 14 -5.58 -6.81 7.18
N ILE A 15 -4.27 -6.74 6.89
CA ILE A 15 -3.28 -6.17 7.81
C ILE A 15 -3.38 -4.63 7.88
N PHE A 16 -3.56 -3.97 6.74
CA PHE A 16 -3.41 -2.51 6.65
C PHE A 16 -4.74 -1.77 6.42
N GLY A 17 -5.71 -2.41 5.76
CA GLY A 17 -6.97 -1.79 5.33
C GLY A 17 -7.81 -1.30 6.49
N ASN A 18 -8.01 -2.12 7.54
CA ASN A 18 -8.84 -1.75 8.69
C ASN A 18 -8.38 -0.45 9.36
N ASN A 19 -7.07 -0.29 9.60
CA ASN A 19 -6.54 0.95 10.19
C ASN A 19 -6.77 2.19 9.31
N ILE A 20 -6.67 2.02 7.99
CA ILE A 20 -6.91 3.10 7.02
C ILE A 20 -8.39 3.43 6.98
N GLU A 21 -9.26 2.42 6.93
CA GLU A 21 -10.69 2.58 7.00
C GLU A 21 -11.13 3.30 8.29
N ASP A 22 -10.63 2.90 9.45
CA ASP A 22 -10.92 3.55 10.73
C ASP A 22 -10.54 5.04 10.72
N SER A 23 -9.41 5.36 10.06
CA SER A 23 -8.88 6.73 9.97
C SER A 23 -9.75 7.67 9.12
N MET A 24 -10.61 7.15 8.25
CA MET A 24 -11.42 7.95 7.31
C MET A 24 -12.93 7.68 7.34
N GLY A 25 -13.36 6.49 7.77
CA GLY A 25 -14.73 5.97 7.70
C GLY A 25 -15.01 5.19 6.41
N HIS A 26 -15.94 4.23 6.48
CA HIS A 26 -16.24 3.24 5.44
C HIS A 26 -16.43 3.83 4.03
N ILE A 27 -17.29 4.85 3.89
CA ILE A 27 -17.59 5.44 2.58
C ILE A 27 -16.38 6.13 1.97
N ARG A 28 -15.64 6.90 2.78
CA ARG A 28 -14.41 7.58 2.33
C ARG A 28 -13.33 6.58 1.96
N PHE A 29 -13.25 5.46 2.67
CA PHE A 29 -12.35 4.36 2.37
C PHE A 29 -12.61 3.73 1.02
N ILE A 30 -13.86 3.40 0.72
CA ILE A 30 -14.23 2.84 -0.58
C ILE A 30 -13.87 3.81 -1.71
N ILE A 31 -14.21 5.11 -1.57
CA ILE A 31 -13.88 6.12 -2.58
C ILE A 31 -12.37 6.28 -2.74
N PHE A 32 -11.63 6.37 -1.63
CA PHE A 32 -10.17 6.46 -1.62
C PHE A 32 -9.53 5.27 -2.34
N TYR A 33 -9.97 4.05 -2.01
CA TYR A 33 -9.50 2.81 -2.61
C TYR A 33 -9.73 2.79 -4.12
N LEU A 34 -10.92 3.16 -4.58
CA LEU A 34 -11.26 3.21 -6.01
C LEU A 34 -10.42 4.26 -6.75
N ILE A 35 -10.24 5.46 -6.19
CA ILE A 35 -9.40 6.50 -6.80
C ILE A 35 -7.96 6.04 -6.91
N CYS A 36 -7.39 5.45 -5.85
CA CYS A 36 -6.03 4.91 -5.89
C CYS A 36 -5.88 3.82 -6.96
N GLY A 37 -6.89 2.95 -7.11
CA GLY A 37 -6.92 1.93 -8.16
C GLY A 37 -6.95 2.53 -9.57
N ILE A 38 -7.77 3.57 -9.80
CA ILE A 38 -7.84 4.27 -11.08
C ILE A 38 -6.50 4.92 -11.43
N VAL A 39 -5.89 5.65 -10.48
CA VAL A 39 -4.58 6.28 -10.68
C VAL A 39 -3.50 5.24 -10.95
N ALA A 40 -3.54 4.10 -10.27
CA ALA A 40 -2.63 2.98 -10.53
C ALA A 40 -2.75 2.42 -11.94
N VAL A 41 -3.99 2.26 -12.44
CA VAL A 41 -4.23 1.83 -13.84
C VAL A 41 -3.60 2.82 -14.81
N PHE A 42 -3.87 4.12 -14.66
CA PHE A 42 -3.29 5.14 -15.52
C PHE A 42 -1.76 5.19 -15.47
N ALA A 43 -1.16 5.08 -14.28
CA ALA A 43 0.28 5.10 -14.10
C ALA A 43 0.98 3.97 -14.88
N HIS A 44 0.39 2.78 -14.91
CA HIS A 44 0.94 1.66 -15.67
C HIS A 44 0.71 1.79 -17.17
N THR A 45 -0.51 2.17 -17.59
CA THR A 45 -0.87 2.31 -19.01
C THR A 45 -0.02 3.37 -19.68
N PHE A 46 0.31 4.46 -18.99
CA PHE A 46 1.19 5.50 -19.53
C PHE A 46 2.60 4.99 -19.88
N VAL A 47 3.11 4.04 -19.10
CA VAL A 47 4.47 3.48 -19.31
C VAL A 47 4.46 2.29 -20.27
N ASN A 48 3.34 1.57 -20.38
CA ASN A 48 3.21 0.36 -21.19
C ASN A 48 2.04 0.47 -22.17
N ILE A 49 2.02 1.55 -22.96
CA ILE A 49 0.89 1.90 -23.83
C ILE A 49 0.59 0.81 -24.88
N ASP A 50 1.62 0.07 -25.31
CA ASP A 50 1.50 -1.01 -26.31
C ASP A 50 1.17 -2.39 -25.69
N SER A 51 1.07 -2.47 -24.36
CA SER A 51 0.80 -3.74 -23.69
C SER A 51 -0.66 -4.16 -23.86
N LYS A 52 -0.86 -5.35 -24.45
CA LYS A 52 -2.18 -5.98 -24.57
C LYS A 52 -2.57 -6.82 -23.34
N LEU A 53 -1.72 -6.86 -22.31
CA LEU A 53 -1.97 -7.66 -21.12
C LEU A 53 -2.92 -6.90 -20.18
N PRO A 54 -4.10 -7.46 -19.86
CA PRO A 54 -5.03 -6.82 -18.95
C PRO A 54 -4.42 -6.73 -17.55
N MET A 55 -4.39 -5.53 -16.99
CA MET A 55 -3.98 -5.30 -15.62
C MET A 55 -5.19 -5.31 -14.68
N ILE A 56 -5.10 -6.07 -13.59
CA ILE A 56 -6.11 -6.09 -12.53
C ILE A 56 -5.75 -5.03 -11.48
N GLY A 57 -6.56 -3.98 -11.36
CA GLY A 57 -6.26 -2.77 -10.57
C GLY A 57 -6.30 -2.91 -9.04
N ALA A 58 -6.73 -4.06 -8.49
CA ALA A 58 -6.88 -4.24 -7.04
C ALA A 58 -5.56 -4.05 -6.28
N SER A 59 -4.44 -4.60 -6.77
CA SER A 59 -3.14 -4.43 -6.10
C SER A 59 -2.62 -2.98 -6.14
N GLY A 60 -2.99 -2.22 -7.18
CA GLY A 60 -2.67 -0.79 -7.26
C GLY A 60 -3.42 0.01 -6.19
N ALA A 61 -4.71 -0.28 -6.01
CA ALA A 61 -5.51 0.32 -4.95
C ALA A 61 -4.96 0.00 -3.55
N ILE A 62 -4.55 -1.25 -3.31
CA ILE A 62 -3.88 -1.68 -2.07
C ILE A 62 -2.56 -0.93 -1.86
N SER A 63 -1.82 -0.68 -2.93
CA SER A 63 -0.59 0.13 -2.84
C SER A 63 -0.89 1.54 -2.34
N GLY A 64 -2.03 2.12 -2.71
CA GLY A 64 -2.52 3.39 -2.15
C GLY A 64 -2.83 3.32 -0.65
N ILE A 65 -3.41 2.21 -0.18
CA ILE A 65 -3.58 1.97 1.27
C ILE A 65 -2.22 1.99 1.98
N LEU A 66 -1.20 1.33 1.41
CA LEU A 66 0.15 1.32 1.99
C LEU A 66 0.80 2.71 2.01
N GLY A 67 0.59 3.51 0.96
CA GLY A 67 1.06 4.90 0.91
C GLY A 67 0.45 5.75 2.01
N ALA A 68 -0.87 5.66 2.20
CA ALA A 68 -1.57 6.31 3.31
C ALA A 68 -1.09 5.81 4.68
N TYR A 69 -0.89 4.49 4.81
CA TYR A 69 -0.44 3.86 6.06
C TYR A 69 0.94 4.35 6.49
N LEU A 70 1.84 4.59 5.52
CA LEU A 70 3.18 5.12 5.81
C LEU A 70 3.11 6.48 6.52
N LEU A 71 2.17 7.34 6.12
CA LEU A 71 2.01 8.67 6.73
C LEU A 71 1.23 8.60 8.04
N LEU A 72 0.18 7.78 8.12
CA LEU A 72 -0.66 7.71 9.32
C LEU A 72 -0.02 6.92 10.45
N PHE A 73 0.67 5.82 10.14
CA PHE A 73 1.12 4.83 11.11
C PHE A 73 2.58 4.37 10.89
N PRO A 74 3.56 5.29 10.68
CA PRO A 74 4.94 4.93 10.33
C PRO A 74 5.63 4.01 11.36
N ARG A 75 5.26 4.15 12.63
CA ARG A 75 5.84 3.41 13.76
C ARG A 75 4.99 2.23 14.23
N ALA A 76 3.87 1.95 13.56
CA ALA A 76 3.09 0.76 13.87
C ALA A 76 3.93 -0.49 13.61
N ARG A 77 3.85 -1.49 14.48
CA ARG A 77 4.64 -2.71 14.35
C ARG A 77 3.83 -3.75 13.60
N VAL A 78 4.31 -4.11 12.42
CA VAL A 78 3.75 -5.17 11.57
C VAL A 78 4.41 -6.49 11.96
N VAL A 79 3.60 -7.54 12.11
CA VAL A 79 4.13 -8.90 12.30
C VAL A 79 4.63 -9.38 10.94
N THR A 80 5.92 -9.65 10.84
CA THR A 80 6.59 -9.97 9.58
C THR A 80 7.29 -11.32 9.70
N LEU A 81 7.06 -12.17 8.70
CA LEU A 81 7.79 -13.42 8.52
C LEU A 81 9.10 -13.07 7.79
N VAL A 82 10.22 -13.26 8.48
CA VAL A 82 11.56 -13.00 7.95
C VAL A 82 12.26 -14.35 7.73
N PRO A 83 12.48 -14.77 6.48
CA PRO A 83 13.27 -15.94 6.19
C PRO A 83 14.76 -15.64 6.45
N ILE A 84 15.39 -16.43 7.31
CA ILE A 84 16.83 -16.39 7.61
C ILE A 84 17.41 -17.76 7.24
N GLY A 85 17.78 -17.92 5.97
CA GLY A 85 18.22 -19.20 5.42
C GLY A 85 17.08 -20.23 5.41
N PHE A 86 17.28 -21.35 6.11
CA PHE A 86 16.28 -22.43 6.22
C PHE A 86 15.24 -22.21 7.34
N PHE A 87 15.36 -21.14 8.14
CA PHE A 87 14.44 -20.85 9.24
C PHE A 87 13.57 -19.62 8.92
N ILE A 88 12.32 -19.63 9.38
CA ILE A 88 11.42 -18.47 9.32
C ILE A 88 11.27 -17.91 10.73
N GLN A 89 11.65 -16.64 10.92
CA GLN A 89 11.41 -15.92 12.17
C GLN A 89 10.17 -15.04 12.05
N ILE A 90 9.38 -14.96 13.11
CA ILE A 90 8.24 -14.05 13.21
C ILE A 90 8.65 -12.90 14.11
N ILE A 91 8.92 -11.74 13.52
CA ILE A 91 9.36 -10.55 14.25
C ILE A 91 8.45 -9.36 13.98
N ARG A 92 8.46 -8.39 14.88
CA ARG A 92 7.63 -7.18 14.79
C ARG A 92 8.46 -6.02 14.26
N ILE A 93 8.21 -5.60 13.02
CA ILE A 93 9.00 -4.58 12.33
C ILE A 93 8.15 -3.31 12.17
N PRO A 94 8.71 -2.10 12.40
CA PRO A 94 8.03 -0.85 12.07
C PRO A 94 7.52 -0.81 10.63
N ALA A 95 6.30 -0.34 10.43
CA ALA A 95 5.64 -0.26 9.12
C ALA A 95 6.46 0.55 8.12
N VAL A 96 7.14 1.61 8.57
CA VAL A 96 8.05 2.39 7.71
C VAL A 96 9.15 1.53 7.09
N ILE A 97 9.69 0.54 7.79
CA ILE A 97 10.71 -0.36 7.27
C ILE A 97 10.08 -1.36 6.31
N VAL A 98 8.96 -2.01 6.69
CA VAL A 98 8.31 -3.03 5.87
C VAL A 98 7.80 -2.45 4.55
N ILE A 99 7.01 -1.38 4.65
CA ILE A 99 6.40 -0.70 3.49
C ILE A 99 7.48 0.02 2.68
N GLY A 100 8.46 0.67 3.34
CA GLY A 100 9.57 1.34 2.70
C GLY A 100 10.44 0.38 1.87
N PHE A 101 10.79 -0.77 2.45
CA PHE A 101 11.52 -1.81 1.73
C PHE A 101 10.72 -2.32 0.52
N TRP A 102 9.44 -2.60 0.72
CA TRP A 102 8.57 -3.07 -0.36
C TRP A 102 8.49 -2.08 -1.53
N ILE A 103 8.27 -0.78 -1.28
CA ILE A 103 8.16 0.21 -2.36
C ILE A 103 9.50 0.44 -3.07
N VAL A 104 10.63 0.35 -2.37
CA VAL A 104 11.96 0.41 -2.99
C VAL A 104 12.14 -0.71 -4.02
N ILE A 105 11.72 -1.94 -3.69
CA ILE A 105 11.75 -3.06 -4.64
C ILE A 105 10.86 -2.77 -5.87
N GLN A 106 9.70 -2.14 -5.68
CA GLN A 106 8.83 -1.77 -6.80
C GLN A 106 9.52 -0.79 -7.76
N PHE A 107 10.21 0.23 -7.23
CA PHE A 107 10.97 1.18 -8.06
C PHE A 107 12.13 0.53 -8.79
N LEU A 108 12.94 -0.29 -8.11
CA LEU A 108 14.07 -0.99 -8.71
C LEU A 108 13.61 -1.95 -9.82
N SER A 109 12.57 -2.73 -9.54
CA SER A 109 12.03 -3.70 -10.48
C SER A 109 11.33 -3.00 -11.65
N GLY A 110 10.62 -1.90 -11.39
CA GLY A 110 10.06 -1.03 -12.41
C GLY A 110 11.12 -0.49 -13.34
N ALA A 111 12.24 0.02 -12.81
CA ALA A 111 13.36 0.55 -13.60
C ALA A 111 14.02 -0.51 -14.49
N VAL A 112 14.22 -1.73 -13.97
CA VAL A 112 14.84 -2.84 -14.72
C VAL A 112 13.93 -3.37 -15.84
N THR A 113 12.61 -3.22 -15.70
CA THR A 113 11.63 -3.79 -16.64
C THR A 113 11.12 -2.81 -17.68
N ILE A 114 11.58 -1.54 -17.67
CA ILE A 114 11.24 -0.57 -18.70
C ILE A 114 11.69 -1.10 -20.07
N GLY A 115 10.74 -1.23 -21.01
CA GLY A 115 11.00 -1.72 -22.37
C GLY A 115 11.13 -3.25 -22.51
N ALA A 116 11.03 -4.01 -21.42
CA ALA A 116 11.00 -5.47 -21.48
C ALA A 116 9.64 -5.99 -22.00
N LYS A 117 9.64 -6.80 -23.05
CA LYS A 117 8.41 -7.44 -23.56
C LYS A 117 7.97 -8.56 -22.61
N GLY A 118 6.79 -8.40 -22.00
CA GLY A 118 6.15 -9.43 -21.18
C GLY A 118 6.25 -9.24 -19.65
N GLY A 119 6.39 -8.01 -19.17
CA GLY A 119 6.54 -7.67 -17.75
C GLY A 119 5.44 -8.25 -16.84
N GLY A 120 5.73 -9.37 -16.18
CA GLY A 120 4.80 -10.16 -15.37
C GLY A 120 4.30 -9.55 -14.05
N VAL A 121 4.65 -8.30 -13.71
CA VAL A 121 4.08 -7.55 -12.57
C VAL A 121 4.01 -6.08 -12.95
N ALA A 122 2.85 -5.44 -12.74
CA ALA A 122 2.63 -4.03 -13.07
C ALA A 122 3.26 -3.08 -12.03
N TYR A 123 4.59 -3.07 -11.91
CA TYR A 123 5.35 -2.24 -10.95
C TYR A 123 4.90 -0.78 -10.92
N PHE A 124 4.68 -0.19 -12.10
CA PHE A 124 4.18 1.18 -12.25
C PHE A 124 2.77 1.41 -11.70
N ALA A 125 1.92 0.37 -11.69
CA ALA A 125 0.62 0.45 -11.03
C ALA A 125 0.78 0.54 -9.50
N HIS A 126 1.69 -0.25 -8.93
CA HIS A 126 1.98 -0.20 -7.49
C HIS A 126 2.57 1.15 -7.09
N ILE A 127 3.54 1.66 -7.86
CA ILE A 127 4.15 2.97 -7.63
C ILE A 127 3.09 4.09 -7.73
N GLY A 128 2.28 4.10 -8.79
CA GLY A 128 1.23 5.10 -8.99
C GLY A 128 0.17 5.06 -7.89
N GLY A 129 -0.28 3.87 -7.53
CA GLY A 129 -1.20 3.66 -6.41
C GLY A 129 -0.60 4.18 -5.09
N PHE A 130 0.63 3.79 -4.76
CA PHE A 130 1.33 4.21 -3.55
C PHE A 130 1.46 5.73 -3.43
N ILE A 131 1.91 6.40 -4.49
CA ILE A 131 2.05 7.85 -4.55
C ILE A 131 0.67 8.52 -4.40
N SER A 132 -0.36 8.02 -5.08
CA SER A 132 -1.72 8.54 -4.94
C SER A 132 -2.23 8.46 -3.50
N GLY A 133 -1.94 7.38 -2.79
CA GLY A 133 -2.28 7.23 -1.38
C GLY A 133 -1.60 8.25 -0.46
N ILE A 134 -0.30 8.49 -0.68
CA ILE A 134 0.47 9.53 0.03
C ILE A 134 -0.15 10.92 -0.19
N ILE A 135 -0.52 11.25 -1.43
CA ILE A 135 -1.06 12.56 -1.78
C ILE A 135 -2.47 12.74 -1.22
N LEU A 136 -3.33 11.73 -1.35
CA LEU A 136 -4.75 11.83 -1.07
C LEU A 136 -5.10 11.66 0.42
N VAL A 137 -4.26 10.98 1.22
CA VAL A 137 -4.62 10.64 2.61
C VAL A 137 -4.98 11.86 3.47
N GLY A 138 -4.34 13.01 3.23
CA GLY A 138 -4.63 14.26 3.94
C GLY A 138 -6.06 14.77 3.73
N LEU A 139 -6.63 14.52 2.54
CA LEU A 139 -7.99 14.92 2.18
C LEU A 139 -9.06 13.95 2.70
N PHE A 140 -8.70 12.66 2.81
CA PHE A 140 -9.65 11.60 3.15
C PHE A 140 -9.74 11.32 4.65
N LYS A 141 -8.64 11.47 5.40
CA LYS A 141 -8.62 11.22 6.85
C LYS A 141 -9.66 12.08 7.59
N LYS A 142 -10.15 11.59 8.73
CA LYS A 142 -10.96 12.37 9.66
C LYS A 142 -10.14 13.56 10.21
N LYS A 143 -10.82 14.66 10.57
CA LYS A 143 -10.16 15.91 11.03
C LYS A 143 -9.25 15.68 12.24
N GLY A 144 -9.68 14.87 13.21
CA GLY A 144 -8.92 14.57 14.43
C GLY A 144 -7.74 13.60 14.26
N VAL A 145 -7.64 12.90 13.12
CA VAL A 145 -6.53 11.97 12.87
C VAL A 145 -5.30 12.76 12.44
N ARG A 146 -4.18 12.62 13.14
CA ARG A 146 -2.93 13.29 12.80
C ARG A 146 -2.05 12.42 11.91
N LEU A 147 -1.43 13.04 10.91
CA LEU A 147 -0.34 12.40 10.17
C LEU A 147 0.87 12.26 11.10
N PHE A 148 1.60 11.16 10.98
CA PHE A 148 2.75 10.81 11.79
C PHE A 148 2.46 10.77 13.31
N GLY A 149 1.19 10.57 13.68
CA GLY A 149 0.73 10.57 15.07
C GLY A 149 1.53 9.61 15.95
N ARG A 150 1.90 10.05 17.16
CA ARG A 150 2.51 9.17 18.15
C ARG A 150 1.40 8.37 18.84
N ARG A 151 1.60 7.06 19.01
CA ARG A 151 0.70 6.11 19.70
C ARG A 151 0.24 6.55 21.12
N ARG A 152 0.79 7.62 21.71
CA ARG A 152 0.36 8.14 23.02
C ARG A 152 -0.95 8.93 22.98
N GLU A 153 -1.27 9.64 21.90
CA GLU A 153 -2.40 10.58 21.88
C GLU A 153 -3.79 9.89 21.89
N ALA A 154 -3.87 8.61 21.52
CA ALA A 154 -5.13 7.85 21.58
C ALA A 154 -5.48 7.38 23.01
N ARG A 155 -4.50 7.26 23.90
CA ARG A 155 -4.72 6.80 25.29
C ARG A 155 -5.14 7.94 26.21
N ASP A 156 -4.79 9.17 25.85
CA ASP A 156 -5.09 10.36 26.65
C ASP A 156 -6.52 10.90 26.35
N ALA A 157 -7.12 10.52 25.21
CA ALA A 157 -8.49 10.89 24.83
C ALA A 157 -9.58 9.92 25.32
N GLU A 158 -9.21 8.77 25.90
CA GLU A 158 -10.13 7.84 26.58
C GLU A 158 -10.16 8.07 28.11
N MET A 159 -9.34 9.02 28.61
CA MET A 159 -9.26 9.36 30.04
C MET A 159 -9.78 10.77 30.37
N GLU A 160 -10.43 11.45 29.41
CA GLU A 160 -11.23 12.67 29.60
C GLU A 160 -12.68 12.41 29.19
#